data_AF-A0A172YMP5-F1
#
_entry.id   AF-A0A172YMP5-F1
#
_cell.length_a   1.000
_cell.length_b   1.000
_cell.length_c   1.000
_cell.angle_alpha   90.00
_cell.angle_beta   90.00
_cell.angle_gamma   90.00
#
_symmetry.space_group_name_H-M   'P 1'
#
loop_
_entity.id
_entity.type
_entity.pdbx_description
1 polymer ?
#
loop_
_entity_poly.entity_id
_entity_poly.type
_entity_poly.pdbx_seq_one_letter_code
_entity_poly.pdbx_strand_id
1 'polypeptide(L)'
;MSDIPAELKPWLYASGSLTQQLTDLGKGQFKVQPISEQFQRLQFHDAKWMHMPLHHTSWVRESLLFGSEAIPWVKAKSIFPILSLQKRARIFQHIGSKPIGWFLFQRTNPVCERRVLLLEEGWTRQSCYTWHGCKFIVQETFLPAFEDFIRNHKA
;
A
#
# COMPACT_ATOMS: atom_id res chain seq x y z
N MET A 1 9.02 19.47 -13.68
CA MET A 1 8.09 18.39 -13.31
C MET A 1 8.75 17.11 -13.74
N SER A 2 9.07 16.21 -12.81
CA SER A 2 9.59 14.89 -13.18
C SER A 2 8.44 14.09 -13.80
N ASP A 3 8.60 13.67 -15.05
CA ASP A 3 7.59 12.84 -15.70
C ASP A 3 7.61 11.42 -15.12
N ILE A 4 6.42 10.83 -14.99
CA ILE A 4 6.28 9.45 -14.53
C ILE A 4 6.85 8.51 -15.61
N PRO A 5 7.79 7.59 -15.28
CA PRO A 5 8.29 6.60 -16.21
C PRO A 5 7.16 5.79 -16.85
N ALA A 6 7.24 5.57 -18.16
CA ALA A 6 6.16 4.93 -18.92
C ALA A 6 5.86 3.51 -18.42
N GLU A 7 6.89 2.78 -18.02
CA GLU A 7 6.82 1.42 -17.48
C GLU A 7 6.14 1.38 -16.13
N LEU A 8 6.24 2.46 -15.35
CA LEU A 8 5.70 2.55 -14.00
C LEU A 8 4.25 3.02 -13.96
N LYS A 9 3.79 3.77 -14.98
CA LYS A 9 2.39 4.24 -15.07
C LYS A 9 1.36 3.12 -14.86
N PRO A 10 1.45 1.93 -15.51
CA PRO A 10 0.50 0.85 -15.29
C PRO A 10 0.38 0.44 -13.81
N TRP A 11 1.48 0.50 -13.06
CA TRP A 11 1.54 0.12 -11.65
C TRP A 11 0.96 1.20 -10.73
N LEU A 12 1.27 2.46 -11.00
CA LEU A 12 0.79 3.60 -10.22
C LEU A 12 -0.73 3.78 -10.32
N TYR A 13 -1.30 3.50 -11.50
CA TYR A 13 -2.74 3.68 -11.74
C TYR A 13 -3.54 2.38 -11.70
N ALA A 14 -2.89 1.22 -11.52
CA ALA A 14 -3.54 -0.09 -11.53
C ALA A 14 -4.73 -0.16 -10.57
N SER A 15 -5.87 -0.65 -11.05
CA SER A 15 -6.98 -1.09 -10.17
C SER A 15 -6.68 -2.47 -9.56
N GLY A 16 -7.30 -2.78 -8.43
CA GLY A 16 -7.18 -4.08 -7.77
C GLY A 16 -5.96 -4.23 -6.86
N SER A 17 -5.63 -5.49 -6.54
CA SER A 17 -4.64 -5.85 -5.52
C SER A 17 -3.21 -5.76 -6.06
N LEU A 18 -2.38 -4.88 -5.47
CA LEU A 18 -0.94 -4.86 -5.79
C LEU A 18 -0.28 -6.20 -5.48
N THR A 19 -0.70 -6.83 -4.38
CA THR A 19 -0.19 -8.15 -3.99
C THR A 19 -0.34 -9.15 -5.12
N GLN A 20 -1.51 -9.19 -5.76
CA GLN A 20 -1.74 -10.12 -6.87
C GLN A 20 -0.83 -9.78 -8.06
N GLN A 21 -0.78 -8.50 -8.45
CA GLN A 21 0.03 -8.05 -9.58
C GLN A 21 1.53 -8.34 -9.37
N LEU A 22 2.06 -8.11 -8.17
CA LEU A 22 3.46 -8.43 -7.84
C LEU A 22 3.71 -9.94 -7.75
N THR A 23 2.73 -10.71 -7.27
CA THR A 23 2.82 -12.19 -7.26
C THR A 23 2.88 -12.73 -8.68
N ASP A 24 2.04 -12.22 -9.58
CA ASP A 24 2.00 -12.63 -10.99
C ASP A 24 3.32 -12.26 -11.69
N LEU A 25 3.82 -11.04 -11.46
CA LEU A 25 5.12 -10.59 -11.98
C LEU A 25 6.28 -11.41 -11.44
N GLY A 26 6.24 -11.79 -10.16
CA GLY A 26 7.20 -12.67 -9.50
C GLY A 26 7.05 -14.14 -9.84
N LYS A 27 6.21 -14.52 -10.82
CA LYS A 27 5.94 -15.91 -11.23
C LYS A 27 5.47 -16.78 -10.06
N GLY A 28 4.57 -16.26 -9.24
CA GLY A 28 4.05 -16.90 -8.03
C GLY A 28 4.86 -16.61 -6.77
N GLN A 29 6.03 -15.99 -6.87
CA GLN A 29 6.84 -15.59 -5.72
C GLN A 29 6.42 -14.21 -5.21
N PHE A 30 6.05 -14.16 -3.94
CA PHE A 30 5.74 -12.91 -3.26
C PHE A 30 5.99 -13.04 -1.76
N LYS A 31 6.64 -12.04 -1.18
CA LYS A 31 6.92 -12.01 0.27
C LYS A 31 6.66 -10.62 0.84
N VAL A 32 6.02 -10.58 2.00
CA VAL A 32 5.91 -9.38 2.84
C VAL A 32 6.88 -9.51 4.01
N GLN A 33 7.72 -8.51 4.21
CA GLN A 33 8.56 -8.37 5.39
C GLN A 33 8.08 -7.16 6.20
N PRO A 34 7.43 -7.36 7.36
CA PRO A 34 7.11 -6.25 8.27
C PRO A 34 8.40 -5.53 8.71
N ILE A 35 8.37 -4.20 8.74
CA ILE A 35 9.47 -3.34 9.22
C ILE A 35 9.11 -2.74 10.57
N SER A 36 7.94 -2.12 10.66
CA SER A 36 7.50 -1.40 11.85
C SER A 36 5.98 -1.49 12.00
N GLU A 37 5.51 -1.56 13.25
CA GLU A 37 4.12 -1.71 13.61
C GLU A 37 3.89 -0.94 14.91
N GLN A 38 3.25 0.23 14.83
CA GLN A 38 3.16 1.15 15.97
C GLN A 38 1.96 2.10 15.88
N PHE A 39 1.52 2.57 17.04
CA PHE A 39 0.53 3.63 17.12
C PHE A 39 1.18 4.99 16.92
N GLN A 40 0.65 5.79 16.01
CA GLN A 40 1.12 7.14 15.71
C GLN A 40 -0.07 8.09 15.57
N ARG A 41 0.17 9.38 15.83
CA ARG A 41 -0.85 10.41 15.55
C ARG A 41 -1.02 10.57 14.05
N LEU A 42 -2.28 10.71 13.61
CA LEU A 42 -2.58 10.92 12.21
C LEU A 42 -2.06 12.27 11.72
N GLN A 43 -1.40 12.28 10.56
CA GLN A 43 -0.92 13.50 9.92
C GLN A 43 -2.11 14.34 9.42
N PHE A 44 -1.96 15.68 9.42
CA PHE A 44 -3.05 16.58 9.04
C PHE A 44 -3.60 16.32 7.64
N HIS A 45 -2.72 16.09 6.67
CA HIS A 45 -3.12 15.83 5.29
C HIS A 45 -3.87 14.49 5.14
N ASP A 46 -3.48 13.46 5.88
CA ASP A 46 -4.13 12.14 5.88
C ASP A 46 -5.48 12.19 6.59
N ALA A 47 -5.56 12.90 7.72
CA ALA A 47 -6.81 13.14 8.44
C ALA A 47 -7.82 13.88 7.57
N LYS A 48 -7.39 14.96 6.91
CA LYS A 48 -8.22 15.72 5.99
C LYS A 48 -8.72 14.85 4.82
N TRP A 49 -7.83 14.05 4.22
CA TRP A 49 -8.19 13.19 3.09
C TRP A 49 -9.16 12.06 3.48
N MET A 50 -8.99 11.46 4.65
CA MET A 50 -9.93 10.44 5.15
C MET A 50 -11.24 11.03 5.69
N HIS A 51 -11.37 12.36 5.79
CA HIS A 51 -12.45 13.03 6.52
C HIS A 51 -12.56 12.58 7.98
N MET A 52 -11.41 12.47 8.65
CA MET A 52 -11.28 12.02 10.05
C MET A 52 -10.79 13.16 10.96
N PRO A 53 -11.14 13.16 12.26
CA PRO A 53 -10.65 14.18 13.18
C PRO A 53 -9.13 14.07 13.42
N LEU A 54 -8.45 15.22 13.48
CA LEU A 54 -6.98 15.33 13.55
C LEU A 54 -6.34 14.72 14.81
N HIS A 55 -7.11 14.63 15.89
CA HIS A 55 -6.60 14.20 17.20
C HIS A 55 -6.60 12.68 17.37
N HIS A 56 -6.93 11.92 16.34
CA HIS A 56 -6.99 10.46 16.44
C HIS A 56 -5.62 9.80 16.23
N THR A 57 -5.37 8.79 17.06
CA THR A 57 -4.30 7.83 16.88
C THR A 57 -4.66 6.85 15.76
N SER A 58 -3.64 6.44 15.01
CA SER A 58 -3.73 5.43 13.97
C SER A 58 -2.71 4.33 14.24
N TRP A 59 -3.07 3.10 13.90
CA TRP A 59 -2.11 2.01 13.77
C TRP A 59 -1.42 2.15 12.43
N VAL A 60 -0.11 2.34 12.46
CA VAL A 60 0.73 2.47 11.27
C VAL A 60 1.58 1.23 11.16
N ARG A 61 1.53 0.61 9.98
CA ARG A 61 2.31 -0.57 9.64
C ARG A 61 3.12 -0.30 8.40
N GLU A 62 4.43 -0.55 8.48
CA GLU A 62 5.35 -0.46 7.36
C GLU A 62 5.90 -1.84 7.02
N SER A 63 6.05 -2.13 5.73
CA SER A 63 6.54 -3.40 5.23
C SER A 63 7.27 -3.24 3.91
N LEU A 64 8.17 -4.17 3.63
CA LEU A 64 8.78 -4.34 2.31
C LEU A 64 8.06 -5.47 1.58
N LEU A 65 7.77 -5.27 0.30
CA LEU A 65 7.21 -6.27 -0.59
C LEU A 65 8.28 -6.72 -1.58
N PHE A 66 8.45 -8.03 -1.69
CA PHE A 66 9.40 -8.67 -2.59
C PHE A 66 8.63 -9.50 -3.61
N GLY A 67 9.14 -9.55 -4.84
CA GLY A 67 8.70 -10.50 -5.85
C GLY A 67 9.63 -11.71 -5.89
N SER A 68 10.12 -12.03 -7.10
CA SER A 68 11.11 -13.10 -7.32
C SER A 68 12.51 -12.74 -6.86
N GLU A 69 12.81 -11.45 -6.69
CA GLU A 69 14.13 -10.96 -6.31
C GLU A 69 14.30 -10.86 -4.79
N ALA A 70 15.56 -10.96 -4.33
CA ALA A 70 15.91 -10.77 -2.92
C ALA A 70 15.89 -9.29 -2.48
N ILE A 71 15.77 -8.36 -3.43
CA ILE A 71 15.73 -6.91 -3.19
C ILE A 71 14.26 -6.47 -3.17
N PRO A 72 13.84 -5.60 -2.23
CA PRO A 72 12.45 -5.18 -2.14
C PRO A 72 12.04 -4.36 -3.36
N TRP A 73 10.85 -4.65 -3.87
CA TRP A 73 10.25 -3.92 -4.99
C TRP A 73 9.43 -2.72 -4.52
N VAL A 74 8.72 -2.86 -3.41
CA VAL A 74 7.81 -1.84 -2.91
C VAL A 74 7.97 -1.67 -1.41
N LYS A 75 8.04 -0.43 -0.95
CA LYS A 75 7.83 -0.09 0.45
C LYS A 75 6.36 0.28 0.64
N ALA A 76 5.66 -0.49 1.46
CA ALA A 76 4.25 -0.30 1.74
C ALA A 76 4.05 0.24 3.16
N LYS A 77 3.26 1.30 3.29
CA LYS A 77 2.83 1.88 4.57
C LYS A 77 1.32 1.90 4.62
N SER A 78 0.74 1.33 5.66
CA SER A 78 -0.71 1.32 5.88
C SER A 78 -1.06 2.07 7.15
N ILE A 79 -2.06 2.93 7.08
CA ILE A 79 -2.48 3.83 8.16
C ILE A 79 -3.94 3.54 8.47
N PHE A 80 -4.19 2.87 9.59
CA PHE A 80 -5.52 2.50 10.06
C PHE A 80 -5.91 3.38 11.24
N PRO A 81 -6.86 4.32 11.08
CA PRO A 81 -7.44 5.04 12.21
C PRO A 81 -7.94 4.09 13.28
N ILE A 82 -7.73 4.41 14.57
CA ILE A 82 -8.14 3.52 15.67
C ILE A 82 -9.63 3.15 15.62
N LEU A 83 -10.48 4.08 15.17
CA LEU A 83 -11.92 3.86 14.99
C LEU A 83 -12.23 2.79 13.95
N SER A 84 -11.39 2.65 12.92
CA SER A 84 -11.50 1.59 11.92
C SER A 84 -11.15 0.23 12.55
N LEU A 85 -10.17 0.20 13.45
CA LEU A 85 -9.66 -1.01 14.10
C LEU A 85 -10.57 -1.55 15.20
N GLN A 86 -11.44 -0.71 15.78
CA GLN A 86 -12.48 -1.17 16.71
C GLN A 86 -13.62 -1.93 16.00
N LYS A 87 -13.66 -1.91 14.66
CA LYS A 87 -14.66 -2.58 13.83
C LYS A 87 -14.03 -3.77 13.09
N ARG A 88 -14.52 -4.07 11.89
CA ARG A 88 -14.05 -5.20 11.08
C ARG A 88 -12.57 -5.10 10.69
N ALA A 89 -11.98 -3.90 10.72
CA ALA A 89 -10.57 -3.71 10.35
C ALA A 89 -9.59 -4.18 11.44
N ARG A 90 -10.05 -4.65 12.61
CA ARG A 90 -9.19 -5.23 13.66
C ARG A 90 -8.27 -6.34 13.14
N ILE A 91 -8.74 -7.11 12.17
CA ILE A 91 -7.96 -8.19 11.56
C ILE A 91 -6.61 -7.69 11.03
N PHE A 92 -6.55 -6.46 10.49
CA PHE A 92 -5.34 -5.86 9.91
C PHE A 92 -4.24 -5.56 10.94
N GLN A 93 -4.54 -5.52 12.24
CA GLN A 93 -3.51 -5.44 13.28
C GLN A 93 -2.77 -6.77 13.49
N HIS A 94 -3.36 -7.90 13.08
CA HIS A 94 -2.86 -9.24 13.41
C HIS A 94 -2.41 -10.04 12.19
N ILE A 95 -2.29 -9.40 11.02
CA ILE A 95 -1.97 -10.09 9.76
C ILE A 95 -0.50 -10.51 9.65
N GLY A 96 0.42 -9.92 10.43
CA GLY A 96 1.84 -10.24 10.36
C GLY A 96 2.35 -10.18 8.91
N SER A 97 3.10 -11.17 8.44
CA SER A 97 3.61 -11.24 7.06
C SER A 97 2.54 -11.53 5.98
N LYS A 98 1.25 -11.57 6.32
CA LYS A 98 0.20 -11.74 5.30
C LYS A 98 -0.06 -10.40 4.58
N PRO A 99 -0.23 -10.42 3.25
CA PRO A 99 -0.53 -9.22 2.48
C PRO A 99 -1.92 -8.66 2.80
N ILE A 100 -1.99 -7.34 2.95
CA ILE A 100 -3.24 -6.61 3.19
C ILE A 100 -4.23 -6.81 2.02
N GLY A 101 -3.72 -6.84 0.78
CA GLY A 101 -4.53 -7.07 -0.41
C GLY A 101 -5.35 -8.34 -0.35
N TRP A 102 -4.82 -9.41 0.25
CA TRP A 102 -5.55 -10.67 0.39
C TRP A 102 -6.86 -10.48 1.19
N PHE A 103 -6.81 -9.79 2.33
CA PHE A 103 -7.99 -9.52 3.17
C PHE A 103 -8.92 -8.48 2.55
N LEU A 104 -8.37 -7.49 1.84
CA LEU A 104 -9.14 -6.42 1.20
C LEU A 104 -10.04 -6.93 0.07
N PHE A 105 -9.52 -7.85 -0.75
CA PHE A 105 -10.14 -8.25 -2.01
C PHE A 105 -10.80 -9.64 -1.96
N GLN A 106 -10.70 -10.37 -0.84
CA GLN A 106 -11.18 -11.76 -0.75
C GLN A 106 -12.66 -11.94 -1.12
N ARG A 107 -13.52 -10.94 -0.83
CA ARG A 107 -14.98 -10.98 -1.09
C ARG A 107 -15.60 -9.61 -1.33
N THR A 108 -14.78 -8.59 -1.57
CA THR A 108 -15.22 -7.19 -1.70
C THR A 108 -14.35 -6.47 -2.70
N ASN A 109 -14.93 -5.50 -3.43
CA ASN A 109 -14.16 -4.50 -4.15
C ASN A 109 -14.32 -3.16 -3.40
N PRO A 110 -13.39 -2.80 -2.50
CA PRO A 110 -13.52 -1.60 -1.68
C PRO A 110 -13.53 -0.35 -2.56
N VAL A 111 -14.33 0.65 -2.17
CA VAL A 111 -14.24 1.97 -2.79
C VAL A 111 -12.85 2.52 -2.53
N CYS A 112 -12.19 3.02 -3.58
CA CYS A 112 -10.81 3.45 -3.54
C CYS A 112 -10.67 4.82 -4.21
N GLU A 113 -10.22 5.80 -3.44
CA GLU A 113 -9.74 7.08 -3.98
C GLU A 113 -8.22 7.02 -4.07
N ARG A 114 -7.66 7.36 -5.22
CA ARG A 114 -6.22 7.26 -5.46
C ARG A 114 -5.60 8.60 -5.83
N ARG A 115 -4.39 8.83 -5.32
CA ARG A 115 -3.48 9.87 -5.80
C ARG A 115 -2.09 9.30 -6.05
N VAL A 116 -1.36 9.93 -6.95
CA VAL A 116 0.02 9.62 -7.28
C VAL A 116 0.90 10.79 -6.89
N LEU A 117 2.00 10.52 -6.21
CA LEU A 117 2.94 11.50 -5.67
C LEU A 117 4.37 11.02 -5.92
N LEU A 118 5.30 11.95 -6.07
CA LEU A 118 6.73 11.65 -5.99
C LEU A 118 7.18 11.97 -4.56
N LEU A 119 7.58 10.93 -3.81
CA LEU A 119 8.18 11.07 -2.48
C LEU A 119 9.70 10.87 -2.57
N GLU A 120 10.41 11.12 -1.47
CA GLU A 120 11.87 10.97 -1.39
C GLU A 120 12.36 9.57 -1.81
N GLU A 121 11.63 8.53 -1.43
CA GLU A 121 11.99 7.13 -1.73
C GLU A 121 11.56 6.66 -3.13
N GLY A 122 10.80 7.46 -3.88
CA GLY A 122 10.36 7.13 -5.23
C GLY A 122 8.91 7.50 -5.54
N TRP A 123 8.45 7.05 -6.71
CA TRP A 123 7.05 7.22 -7.11
C TRP A 123 6.12 6.40 -6.25
N THR A 124 5.07 7.05 -5.78
CA THR A 124 4.17 6.51 -4.78
C THR A 124 2.74 6.64 -5.26
N ARG A 125 1.99 5.53 -5.16
CA ARG A 125 0.53 5.60 -5.17
C ARG A 125 0.01 5.52 -3.75
N GLN A 126 -0.87 6.44 -3.40
CA GLN A 126 -1.61 6.41 -2.16
C GLN A 126 -3.08 6.12 -2.49
N SER A 127 -3.64 5.15 -1.79
CA SER A 127 -5.02 4.70 -1.95
C SER A 127 -5.75 4.83 -0.61
N CYS A 128 -6.81 5.62 -0.57
CA CYS A 128 -7.74 5.69 0.55
C CYS A 128 -8.87 4.69 0.30
N TYR A 129 -8.89 3.61 1.06
CA TYR A 129 -9.90 2.57 0.95
C TYR A 129 -11.05 2.80 1.92
N THR A 130 -12.28 2.61 1.43
CA THR A 130 -13.46 2.41 2.28
C THR A 130 -13.87 0.94 2.24
N TRP A 131 -13.66 0.24 3.35
CA TRP A 131 -13.91 -1.19 3.48
C TRP A 131 -14.82 -1.45 4.68
N HIS A 132 -16.01 -1.99 4.43
CA HIS A 132 -17.08 -2.18 5.44
C HIS A 132 -17.36 -0.92 6.30
N GLY A 133 -17.34 0.26 5.68
CA GLY A 133 -17.55 1.55 6.36
C GLY A 133 -16.34 2.05 7.18
N CYS A 134 -15.22 1.33 7.15
CA CYS A 134 -13.95 1.78 7.72
C CYS A 134 -13.09 2.41 6.64
N LYS A 135 -12.51 3.58 6.94
CA LYS A 135 -11.53 4.23 6.06
C LYS A 135 -10.11 3.99 6.55
N PHE A 136 -9.19 3.77 5.61
CA PHE A 136 -7.75 3.70 5.89
C PHE A 136 -6.95 3.99 4.63
N ILE A 137 -5.68 4.36 4.81
CA ILE A 137 -4.76 4.67 3.70
C ILE A 137 -3.78 3.52 3.54
N VAL A 138 -3.51 3.17 2.28
CA VAL A 138 -2.38 2.34 1.87
C VAL A 138 -1.51 3.18 0.94
N GLN A 139 -0.24 3.32 1.29
CA GLN A 139 0.79 3.96 0.52
C GLN A 139 1.74 2.88 -0.01
N GLU A 140 1.97 2.88 -1.31
CA GLU A 140 2.86 1.93 -1.98
C GLU A 140 3.88 2.73 -2.78
N THR A 141 5.11 2.81 -2.26
CA THR A 141 6.24 3.46 -2.93
C THR A 141 7.03 2.41 -3.70
N PHE A 142 7.11 2.59 -5.02
CA PHE A 142 7.89 1.73 -5.90
C PHE A 142 9.36 2.11 -5.79
N LEU A 143 10.20 1.15 -5.43
CA LEU A 143 11.62 1.36 -5.18
C LEU A 143 12.42 1.25 -6.48
N PRO A 144 13.64 1.82 -6.55
CA PRO A 144 14.47 1.77 -7.75
C PRO A 144 14.66 0.36 -8.33
N ALA A 145 14.84 -0.64 -7.45
CA ALA A 145 14.98 -2.04 -7.87
C ALA A 145 13.76 -2.57 -8.65
N PHE A 146 12.56 -2.11 -8.32
CA PHE A 146 11.37 -2.47 -9.09
C PHE A 146 11.34 -1.79 -10.44
N GLU A 147 11.70 -0.51 -10.50
CA GLU A 147 11.79 0.22 -11.76
C GLU A 147 12.82 -0.42 -12.70
N ASP A 148 13.99 -0.77 -12.19
CA ASP A 148 15.02 -1.47 -12.95
C ASP A 148 14.52 -2.85 -13.42
N PHE A 149 13.82 -3.59 -12.55
CA PHE A 149 13.25 -4.88 -12.89
C PHE A 149 12.25 -4.77 -14.07
N ILE A 150 11.27 -3.86 -14.00
CA ILE A 150 10.25 -3.73 -15.04
C ILE A 150 10.78 -3.12 -16.35
N ARG A 151 11.89 -2.36 -16.30
CA ARG A 151 12.57 -1.87 -17.51
C ARG A 151 13.32 -3.00 -18.22
N ASN A 152 14.00 -3.87 -17.46
CA ASN A 152 14.83 -4.93 -18.02
C ASN A 152 14.04 -6.19 -18.43
N HIS A 153 12.83 -6.38 -17.90
CA HIS A 153 12.00 -7.56 -18.15
C HIS A 153 10.78 -7.30 -19.04
N LYS A 154 10.70 -6.12 -19.69
CA LYS A 154 9.79 -5.89 -20.81
C LYS A 154 10.53 -6.16 -22.13
N ALA A 155 10.18 -7.30 -22.74
CA ALA A 155 10.23 -7.51 -24.19
C ALA A 155 8.80 -7.45 -24.71
#